data_AF-A0A164ULY8-F1
#
_entry.id   AF-A0A164ULY8-F1
#
_cell.length_a   1.000
_cell.length_b   1.000
_cell.length_c   1.000
_cell.angle_alpha   90.00
_cell.angle_beta   90.00
_cell.angle_gamma   90.00
#
_symmetry.space_group_name_H-M   'P 1'
#
loop_
_entity.id
_entity.type
_entity.pdbx_description
1 polymer ?
#
loop_
_entity_poly.entity_id
_entity_poly.type
_entity_poly.pdbx_seq_one_letter_code
_entity_poly.pdbx_strand_id
1 'polypeptide(L)'
;MYASPDLQWLLLRKTNSYIVKRVPEGPVFSKEPGNLLNLHSHKYSGLTDPKTIAVDQAPNGGISITTRKLSSGIRSVRKSQHQQSIRPRSGPRRAHGVAVGQAKRGYRPDLRKAALARVSALLAVQKGPSTKPVKEKKPRSARAKKAAAASA
;
A
#
# COMPACT_ATOMS: atom_id res chain seq x y z
N MET A 1 5.06 -27.75 10.98
CA MET A 1 3.77 -27.55 10.29
C MET A 1 3.24 -26.17 10.58
N TYR A 2 2.84 -25.43 9.54
CA TYR A 2 2.22 -24.11 9.70
C TYR A 2 0.81 -24.33 10.25
N ALA A 3 0.40 -23.66 11.33
CA ALA A 3 -0.99 -23.73 11.79
C ALA A 3 -1.90 -23.10 10.71
N SER A 4 -3.11 -23.64 10.51
CA SER A 4 -4.03 -23.13 9.48
C SER A 4 -4.26 -21.62 9.62
N PRO A 5 -4.23 -20.83 8.52
CA PRO A 5 -4.45 -19.39 8.56
C PRO A 5 -5.82 -19.04 9.19
N ASP A 6 -6.85 -19.84 8.89
CA ASP A 6 -8.19 -19.64 9.45
C ASP A 6 -8.20 -19.78 10.98
N LEU A 7 -7.47 -20.77 11.52
CA LEU A 7 -7.34 -20.96 12.96
C LEU A 7 -6.60 -19.78 13.60
N GLN A 8 -5.51 -19.33 12.99
CA GLN A 8 -4.77 -18.17 13.48
C GLN A 8 -5.65 -16.92 13.50
N TRP A 9 -6.49 -16.72 12.47
CA TRP A 9 -7.45 -15.63 12.43
C TRP A 9 -8.53 -15.74 13.51
N LEU A 10 -9.08 -16.93 13.73
CA LEU A 10 -10.09 -17.14 14.78
C LEU A 10 -9.58 -16.78 16.18
N LEU A 11 -8.28 -17.03 16.43
CA LEU A 11 -7.59 -16.63 17.65
C LEU A 11 -7.34 -15.12 17.71
N LEU A 12 -6.84 -14.52 16.62
CA LEU A 12 -6.42 -13.11 16.59
C LEU A 12 -7.57 -12.11 16.41
N ARG A 13 -8.71 -12.52 15.84
CA ARG A 13 -9.78 -11.60 15.41
C ARG A 13 -10.36 -10.74 16.54
N LYS A 14 -10.35 -11.22 17.79
CA LYS A 14 -10.91 -10.50 18.95
C LYS A 14 -9.86 -9.80 19.82
N THR A 15 -8.66 -10.38 19.95
CA THR A 15 -7.71 -10.09 21.04
C THR A 15 -6.30 -9.69 20.56
N ASN A 16 -6.19 -9.14 19.35
CA ASN A 16 -4.90 -8.69 18.80
C ASN A 16 -4.54 -7.25 19.25
N SER A 17 -3.29 -7.02 19.67
CA SER A 17 -2.76 -5.71 20.08
C SER A 17 -2.68 -4.68 18.94
N TYR A 18 -2.66 -5.14 17.69
CA TYR A 18 -2.68 -4.25 16.53
C TYR A 18 -4.07 -3.67 16.22
N ILE A 19 -5.13 -4.17 16.87
CA ILE A 19 -6.51 -3.72 16.64
C ILE A 19 -6.69 -2.30 17.16
N VAL A 20 -7.29 -1.46 16.33
CA VAL A 20 -7.62 -0.06 16.65
C VAL A 20 -9.10 0.17 16.39
N LYS A 21 -9.86 0.26 17.48
CA LYS A 21 -11.29 0.62 17.48
C LYS A 21 -11.41 2.08 17.91
N ARG A 22 -11.58 2.99 16.95
CA ARG A 22 -11.74 4.43 17.23
C ARG A 22 -13.13 4.96 16.92
N VAL A 23 -13.82 4.37 15.95
CA VAL A 23 -15.15 4.80 15.52
C VAL A 23 -16.17 3.75 15.98
N PRO A 24 -17.22 4.13 16.75
CA PRO A 24 -18.20 3.18 17.28
C PRO A 24 -18.92 2.37 16.18
N GLU A 25 -19.29 3.03 15.07
CA GLU A 25 -20.03 2.43 13.95
C GLU A 25 -19.16 2.26 12.69
N GLY A 26 -17.84 2.43 12.82
CA GLY A 26 -16.91 2.46 11.69
C GLY A 26 -16.13 1.16 11.49
N PRO A 27 -15.36 1.07 10.38
CA PRO A 27 -14.47 -0.05 10.17
C PRO A 27 -13.42 -0.15 11.28
N VAL A 28 -13.14 -1.37 11.71
CA VAL A 28 -12.05 -1.65 12.64
C VAL A 28 -10.74 -1.65 11.87
N PHE A 29 -9.78 -0.85 12.33
CA PHE A 29 -8.46 -0.76 11.71
C PHE A 29 -7.45 -1.66 12.43
N SER A 30 -6.38 -2.01 11.72
CA SER A 30 -5.25 -2.78 12.21
C SER A 30 -3.95 -2.08 11.85
N LYS A 31 -3.02 -2.04 12.80
CA LYS A 31 -1.64 -1.51 12.63
C LYS A 31 -0.61 -2.60 12.33
N GLU A 32 -1.06 -3.81 11.99
CA GLU A 32 -0.15 -4.93 11.75
C GLU A 32 0.75 -4.68 10.51
N PRO A 33 2.00 -5.16 10.53
CA PRO A 33 2.88 -5.07 9.37
C PRO A 33 2.34 -5.94 8.23
N GLY A 34 2.44 -5.45 7.00
CA GLY A 34 2.00 -6.19 5.80
C GLY A 34 0.51 -6.10 5.47
N ASN A 35 -0.26 -5.30 6.21
CA ASN A 35 -1.64 -4.98 5.86
C ASN A 35 -1.71 -3.78 4.91
N LEU A 36 -2.17 -4.02 3.67
CA LEU A 36 -2.17 -3.00 2.61
C LEU A 36 -3.22 -1.89 2.83
N LEU A 37 -4.35 -2.23 3.45
CA LEU A 37 -5.47 -1.30 3.67
C LEU A 37 -5.60 -0.85 5.13
N ASN A 38 -4.75 -1.37 6.02
CA ASN A 38 -4.86 -1.19 7.47
C ASN A 38 -6.24 -1.61 8.03
N LEU A 39 -6.97 -2.49 7.36
CA LEU A 39 -8.29 -2.96 7.79
C LEU A 39 -8.14 -4.24 8.60
N HIS A 40 -8.81 -4.35 9.74
CA HIS A 40 -8.83 -5.58 10.52
C HIS A 40 -9.74 -6.62 9.84
N SER A 41 -9.16 -7.37 8.91
CA SER A 41 -9.85 -8.37 8.10
C SER A 41 -8.89 -9.51 7.77
N HIS A 42 -9.42 -10.74 7.74
CA HIS A 42 -8.65 -11.94 7.42
C HIS A 42 -7.85 -11.76 6.12
N LYS A 43 -8.50 -11.26 5.07
CA LYS A 43 -7.91 -11.11 3.73
C LYS A 43 -6.66 -10.23 3.69
N TYR A 44 -6.59 -9.20 4.55
CA TYR A 44 -5.49 -8.23 4.51
C TYR A 44 -4.49 -8.42 5.65
N SER A 45 -4.67 -9.45 6.48
CA SER A 45 -3.81 -9.66 7.64
C SER A 45 -2.44 -10.19 7.22
N GLY A 46 -1.40 -9.48 7.64
CA GLY A 46 -0.01 -9.87 7.38
C GLY A 46 0.52 -10.94 8.35
N LEU A 47 -0.22 -11.23 9.42
CA LEU A 47 0.18 -12.17 10.47
C LEU A 47 -0.29 -13.60 10.18
N THR A 48 -1.52 -13.72 9.67
CA THR A 48 -2.22 -15.00 9.49
C THR A 48 -1.90 -15.65 8.15
N ASP A 49 -1.84 -14.85 7.09
CA ASP A 49 -1.62 -15.36 5.74
C ASP A 49 -0.16 -15.81 5.53
N PRO A 50 0.08 -16.98 4.91
CA PRO A 50 1.43 -17.43 4.58
C PRO A 50 2.02 -16.63 3.40
N LYS A 51 1.16 -16.11 2.52
CA LYS A 51 1.51 -15.26 1.39
C LYS A 51 1.13 -13.81 1.68
N THR A 52 2.11 -12.96 1.94
CA THR A 52 1.89 -11.55 2.28
C THR A 52 2.67 -10.64 1.35
N ILE A 53 2.05 -9.49 1.03
CA ILE A 53 2.68 -8.42 0.25
C ILE A 53 2.60 -7.16 1.10
N ALA A 54 3.73 -6.72 1.65
CA ALA A 54 3.85 -5.45 2.35
C ALA A 54 4.40 -4.39 1.41
N VAL A 55 3.88 -3.17 1.51
CA VAL A 55 4.36 -2.02 0.74
C VAL A 55 4.57 -0.85 1.69
N ASP A 56 5.83 -0.52 1.91
CA ASP A 56 6.27 0.47 2.89
C ASP A 56 7.29 1.43 2.29
N GLN A 57 7.51 2.57 2.94
CA GLN A 57 8.57 3.49 2.54
C GLN A 57 9.93 2.86 2.85
N ALA A 58 10.82 2.90 1.86
CA ALA A 58 12.18 2.44 2.05
C ALA A 58 13.02 3.54 2.75
N PRO A 59 14.04 3.17 3.54
CA PRO A 59 14.88 4.14 4.26
C PRO A 59 15.64 5.10 3.32
N ASN A 60 15.85 4.69 2.07
CA ASN A 60 16.47 5.51 1.02
C ASN A 60 15.49 6.50 0.34
N GLY A 61 14.31 6.74 0.93
CA GLY A 61 13.25 7.58 0.35
C GLY A 61 12.49 6.94 -0.81
N GLY A 62 12.79 5.67 -1.13
CA GLY A 62 12.09 4.89 -2.15
C GLY A 62 10.86 4.15 -1.62
N ILE A 63 10.40 3.14 -2.37
CA ILE A 63 9.35 2.22 -1.93
C ILE A 63 9.97 0.85 -1.76
N SER A 64 9.66 0.18 -0.66
CA SER A 64 10.03 -1.21 -0.43
C SER A 64 8.79 -2.10 -0.52
N ILE A 65 8.96 -3.21 -1.22
CA ILE A 65 7.93 -4.24 -1.34
C ILE A 65 8.51 -5.49 -0.72
N THR A 66 7.87 -5.98 0.34
CA THR A 66 8.30 -7.16 1.07
C THR A 66 7.32 -8.29 0.86
N THR A 67 7.84 -9.48 0.55
CA THR A 67 7.06 -10.70 0.35
C THR A 67 7.58 -11.81 1.26
N ARG A 68 6.75 -12.81 1.55
CA ARG A 68 7.16 -13.95 2.38
C ARG A 68 7.56 -15.15 1.52
N LYS A 69 8.71 -15.72 1.80
CA LYS A 69 9.24 -16.94 1.18
C LYS A 69 8.51 -18.16 1.75
N LEU A 70 7.79 -18.88 0.90
CA LEU A 70 7.03 -20.05 1.33
C LEU A 70 7.93 -21.22 1.80
N SER A 71 9.16 -21.29 1.29
CA SER A 71 10.15 -22.33 1.66
C SER A 71 10.79 -22.12 3.04
N SER A 72 10.55 -20.98 3.69
CA SER A 72 11.20 -20.65 4.96
C SER A 72 10.48 -21.26 6.16
N GLY A 73 11.25 -21.69 7.16
CA GLY A 73 10.70 -22.28 8.39
C GLY A 73 9.91 -21.27 9.23
N ILE A 74 8.94 -21.74 10.00
CA ILE A 74 8.00 -20.90 10.78
C ILE A 74 8.72 -19.97 11.76
N ARG A 75 9.78 -20.48 12.41
CA ARG A 75 10.58 -19.72 13.39
C ARG A 75 11.51 -18.69 12.74
N SER A 76 11.65 -18.69 11.42
CA SER A 76 12.60 -17.86 10.69
C SER A 76 11.98 -16.53 10.24
N VAL A 77 11.56 -15.69 11.20
CA VAL A 77 10.80 -14.45 10.90
C VAL A 77 11.55 -13.53 9.93
N ARG A 78 12.78 -13.12 10.24
CA ARG A 78 13.56 -12.23 9.36
C ARG A 78 13.97 -12.90 8.04
N LYS A 79 14.45 -14.14 8.09
CA LYS A 79 14.94 -14.87 6.90
C LYS A 79 13.80 -15.26 5.94
N SER A 80 12.57 -15.31 6.44
CA SER A 80 11.37 -15.56 5.63
C SER A 80 10.98 -14.39 4.73
N GLN A 81 11.49 -13.19 4.99
CA GLN A 81 11.13 -12.01 4.22
C GLN A 81 12.07 -11.82 3.04
N HIS A 82 11.48 -11.49 1.88
CA HIS A 82 12.18 -11.05 0.69
C HIS A 82 11.78 -9.62 0.38
N GLN A 83 12.71 -8.69 0.54
CA GLN A 83 12.48 -7.27 0.34
C GLN A 83 13.07 -6.83 -1.00
N GLN A 84 12.27 -6.13 -1.80
CA GLN A 84 12.71 -5.45 -3.01
C GLN A 84 12.54 -3.95 -2.82
N SER A 85 13.64 -3.20 -2.87
CA SER A 85 13.62 -1.74 -2.82
C SER A 85 13.60 -1.15 -4.23
N ILE A 86 12.70 -0.19 -4.43
CA ILE A 86 12.58 0.63 -5.63
C ILE A 86 13.20 1.99 -5.29
N ARG A 87 14.20 2.41 -6.06
CA ARG A 87 14.86 3.71 -5.86
C ARG A 87 13.86 4.85 -6.09
N PRO A 88 13.94 5.97 -5.34
CA PRO A 88 13.02 7.10 -5.48
C PRO A 88 12.97 7.69 -6.90
N ARG A 89 14.11 7.75 -7.59
CA ARG A 89 14.21 8.28 -8.97
C ARG A 89 13.66 7.35 -10.06
N SER A 90 13.17 6.17 -9.70
CA SER A 90 12.65 5.17 -10.66
C SER A 90 11.36 5.58 -11.36
N GLY A 91 10.67 6.60 -10.85
CA GLY A 91 9.39 7.07 -11.35
C GLY A 91 8.20 6.20 -10.94
N PRO A 92 6.97 6.75 -11.01
CA PRO A 92 5.76 6.11 -10.50
C PRO A 92 5.39 4.84 -11.29
N ARG A 93 5.60 4.83 -12.61
CA ARG A 93 5.27 3.69 -13.48
C ARG A 93 6.02 2.42 -13.06
N ARG A 94 7.31 2.55 -12.72
CA ARG A 94 8.12 1.44 -12.26
C ARG A 94 7.62 0.91 -10.92
N ALA A 95 7.28 1.78 -9.97
CA ALA A 95 6.76 1.37 -8.68
C ALA A 95 5.43 0.58 -8.80
N HIS A 96 4.49 1.08 -9.60
CA HIS A 96 3.25 0.37 -9.89
C HIS A 96 3.49 -0.96 -10.62
N GLY A 97 4.41 -0.98 -11.59
CA GLY A 97 4.75 -2.19 -12.35
C GLY A 97 5.32 -3.30 -11.46
N VAL A 98 6.21 -2.96 -10.53
CA VAL A 98 6.79 -3.94 -9.59
C VAL A 98 5.73 -4.45 -8.62
N ALA A 99 4.89 -3.59 -8.05
CA ALA A 99 3.81 -4.01 -7.15
C ALA A 99 2.81 -4.94 -7.84
N VAL A 100 2.43 -4.62 -9.08
CA VAL A 100 1.58 -5.49 -9.91
C VAL A 100 2.30 -6.79 -10.28
N GLY A 101 3.59 -6.72 -10.61
CA GLY A 101 4.40 -7.88 -10.96
C GLY A 101 4.46 -8.91 -9.84
N GLN A 102 4.58 -8.46 -8.58
CA GLN A 102 4.56 -9.35 -7.42
C GLN A 102 3.17 -9.99 -7.20
N ALA A 103 2.08 -9.28 -7.48
CA ALA A 103 0.73 -9.85 -7.42
C ALA A 103 0.41 -10.80 -8.60
N LYS A 104 0.95 -10.55 -9.80
CA LYS A 104 0.67 -11.28 -11.05
C LYS A 104 1.35 -12.64 -11.16
N ARG A 105 2.49 -12.88 -10.51
CA ARG A 105 3.27 -14.14 -10.60
C ARG A 105 2.59 -15.35 -9.89
N GLY A 106 1.25 -15.41 -9.88
CA GLY A 106 0.50 -16.45 -9.16
C GLY A 106 0.59 -16.37 -7.64
N TYR A 107 1.03 -15.24 -7.08
CA TYR A 107 1.19 -15.09 -5.63
C TYR A 107 -0.15 -14.77 -4.96
N ARG A 108 -0.66 -13.54 -5.16
CA ARG A 108 -1.94 -13.03 -4.61
C ARG A 108 -2.56 -11.97 -5.54
N PRO A 109 -3.28 -12.39 -6.60
CA PRO A 109 -3.86 -11.46 -7.58
C PRO A 109 -5.00 -10.61 -6.99
N ASP A 110 -5.66 -11.12 -5.94
CA ASP A 110 -6.72 -10.45 -5.18
C ASP A 110 -6.25 -9.15 -4.51
N LEU A 111 -4.96 -9.08 -4.12
CA LEU A 111 -4.36 -7.91 -3.48
C LEU A 111 -3.88 -6.84 -4.46
N ARG A 112 -3.94 -7.09 -5.77
CA ARG A 112 -3.37 -6.20 -6.79
C ARG A 112 -3.89 -4.76 -6.67
N LYS A 113 -5.21 -4.59 -6.49
CA LYS A 113 -5.85 -3.27 -6.37
C LYS A 113 -5.38 -2.55 -5.10
N ALA A 114 -5.34 -3.26 -3.98
CA ALA A 114 -4.88 -2.71 -2.69
C ALA A 114 -3.40 -2.32 -2.75
N ALA A 115 -2.55 -3.14 -3.36
CA ALA A 115 -1.12 -2.86 -3.50
C ALA A 115 -0.88 -1.62 -4.36
N LEU A 116 -1.60 -1.47 -5.48
CA LEU A 116 -1.55 -0.28 -6.32
C LEU A 116 -1.96 0.98 -5.56
N ALA A 117 -3.07 0.92 -4.81
CA ALA A 117 -3.57 2.03 -4.01
C ALA A 117 -2.56 2.45 -2.94
N ARG A 118 -1.93 1.50 -2.25
CA ARG A 118 -0.90 1.77 -1.24
C ARG A 118 0.33 2.43 -1.86
N VAL A 119 0.81 1.93 -3.01
CA VAL A 119 1.91 2.55 -3.76
C VAL A 119 1.58 3.99 -4.15
N SER A 120 0.39 4.25 -4.69
CA SER A 120 0.00 5.62 -5.04
C SER A 120 -0.05 6.56 -3.84
N ALA A 121 -0.55 6.07 -2.69
CA ALA A 121 -0.59 6.85 -1.47
C ALA A 121 0.83 7.19 -0.98
N LEU A 122 1.76 6.23 -1.00
CA LEU A 122 3.15 6.48 -0.62
C LEU A 122 3.84 7.48 -1.57
N LEU A 123 3.62 7.36 -2.87
CA LEU A 123 4.14 8.31 -3.86
C LEU A 123 3.56 9.72 -3.67
N ALA A 124 2.29 9.82 -3.28
CA ALA A 124 1.67 11.10 -2.96
C ALA A 124 2.30 11.72 -1.71
N VAL A 125 2.53 10.92 -0.66
CA VAL A 125 3.23 11.36 0.56
C VAL A 125 4.64 11.86 0.24
N GLN A 126 5.38 11.15 -0.61
CA GLN A 126 6.75 11.54 -1.00
C GLN A 126 6.82 12.85 -1.79
N LYS A 127 5.76 13.21 -2.53
CA LYS A 127 5.70 14.50 -3.24
C LYS A 127 5.44 15.69 -2.30
N GLY A 128 4.99 15.42 -1.08
CA GLY A 128 4.55 16.44 -0.11
C GLY A 128 3.23 17.12 -0.50
N PRO A 129 2.62 17.89 0.41
CA PRO A 129 1.52 18.77 0.07
C PRO A 129 1.99 19.76 -1.00
N SER A 130 1.18 19.97 -2.03
CA SER A 130 1.50 20.95 -3.08
C SER A 130 1.45 22.35 -2.48
N THR A 131 2.60 22.87 -2.06
CA THR A 131 2.74 24.28 -1.63
C THR A 131 2.71 25.25 -2.80
N LYS A 132 2.59 24.75 -4.04
CA LYS A 132 2.45 25.59 -5.22
C LYS A 132 1.00 26.03 -5.30
N PRO A 133 0.70 27.34 -5.31
CA PRO A 133 -0.67 27.80 -5.56
C PRO A 133 -1.15 27.16 -6.86
N VAL A 134 -2.39 26.69 -6.88
CA VAL A 134 -3.02 26.15 -8.09
C VAL A 134 -2.90 27.22 -9.15
N LYS A 135 -1.97 27.05 -10.10
CA LYS A 135 -1.79 28.02 -11.18
C LYS A 135 -3.12 28.12 -11.90
N GLU A 136 -3.72 29.31 -11.86
CA GLU A 136 -4.94 29.59 -12.59
C GLU A 136 -4.79 29.11 -14.03
N LYS A 137 -5.75 28.32 -14.49
CA LYS A 137 -5.72 27.75 -15.83
C LYS A 137 -5.85 28.91 -16.82
N LYS A 138 -4.73 29.38 -17.36
CA LYS A 138 -4.76 30.42 -18.40
C LYS A 138 -5.64 29.95 -19.56
N PRO A 139 -6.58 30.79 -20.05
CA PRO A 139 -7.39 30.44 -21.20
C PRO A 139 -6.49 30.14 -22.41
N ARG A 140 -6.58 28.91 -22.90
CA ARG A 140 -5.70 28.42 -23.99
C ARG A 140 -6.16 28.88 -25.36
N SER A 141 -7.47 29.06 -25.56
CA SER A 141 -8.03 29.46 -26.85
C SER A 141 -8.14 30.98 -26.98
N ALA A 142 -8.02 31.50 -28.21
CA ALA A 142 -8.17 32.92 -28.50
C ALA A 142 -9.54 33.46 -28.05
N ARG A 143 -10.59 32.65 -28.19
CA ARG A 143 -11.95 32.98 -27.73
C ARG A 143 -12.04 33.11 -26.21
N ALA A 144 -11.40 32.19 -25.47
CA ALA A 144 -11.39 32.25 -24.00
C ALA A 144 -10.51 33.40 -23.48
N LYS A 145 -9.46 33.78 -24.21
CA LYS A 145 -8.65 34.98 -23.89
C LYS A 145 -9.45 36.26 -24.07
N LYS A 146 -10.22 36.39 -25.17
CA LYS A 146 -11.11 37.54 -25.39
C LYS A 146 -12.25 37.61 -24.36
N ALA A 147 -12.85 36.47 -24.00
CA ALA A 147 -13.90 36.42 -22.99
C ALA A 147 -13.40 36.83 -21.60
N ALA A 148 -12.19 36.41 -21.21
CA ALA A 148 -11.58 36.81 -19.94
C ALA A 148 -11.17 38.29 -19.90
N ALA A 149 -10.83 38.89 -21.05
CA ALA A 149 -10.50 40.31 -21.15
C ALA A 149 -11.75 41.22 -21.19
N ALA A 150 -12.91 40.68 -21.58
CA ALA A 150 -14.18 41.40 -21.58
C ALA A 150 -14.92 41.33 -20.24
N SER A 151 -14.52 40.42 -19.35
CA SER A 151 -15.09 40.24 -18.01
C SER A 151 -14.24 40.87 -16.90
N ALA A 152 -13.26 41.70 -17.26
CA ALA A 152 -12.40 42.47 -16.35
C ALA A 152 -12.66 43.96 -16.57
#